data_AF-A0AAN7SDS8-F1
#
_entry.id   AF-A0AAN7SDS8-F1
#
_cell.length_a   1.000
_cell.length_b   1.000
_cell.length_c   1.000
_cell.angle_alpha   90.00
_cell.angle_beta   90.00
_cell.angle_gamma   90.00
#
_symmetry.space_group_name_H-M   'P 1'
#
loop_
_entity.id
_entity.type
_entity.pdbx_description
1 polymer ?
#
loop_
_entity_poly.entity_id
_entity_poly.type
_entity_poly.pdbx_seq_one_letter_code
_entity_poly.pdbx_strand_id
1 'polypeptide(L)'
;MNRLTPEQRFQIVQIYFENHGSVRNTYRPIRPFYGQHNRPSEQLIRLAMERFHTKFTLNNNTHLQRRRTVRTEEVIAAEEHNVEEDLNQSIRHRAH
;
A
#
# COMPACT_ATOMS: atom_id res chain seq x y z
N MET A 1 -12.30 -8.37 2.59
CA MET A 1 -11.75 -7.64 3.76
C MET A 1 -12.07 -6.16 3.60
N ASN A 2 -12.92 -5.61 4.47
CA ASN A 2 -13.39 -4.22 4.43
C ASN A 2 -12.19 -3.26 4.49
N ARG A 3 -11.87 -2.61 3.38
CA ARG A 3 -10.79 -1.63 3.30
C ARG A 3 -11.33 -0.30 3.82
N LEU A 4 -10.78 0.18 4.93
CA LEU A 4 -11.06 1.52 5.42
C LEU A 4 -10.60 2.57 4.41
N THR A 5 -11.41 3.59 4.17
CA THR A 5 -10.98 4.78 3.41
C THR A 5 -9.95 5.58 4.22
N PRO A 6 -9.15 6.45 3.59
CA PRO A 6 -8.26 7.35 4.32
C PRO A 6 -9.00 8.23 5.33
N GLU A 7 -10.19 8.73 4.99
CA GLU A 7 -11.03 9.54 5.90
C GLU A 7 -11.46 8.75 7.13
N GLN A 8 -11.88 7.50 6.93
CA GLN A 8 -12.23 6.60 8.02
C GLN A 8 -11.05 6.39 8.98
N ARG A 9 -9.83 6.23 8.45
CA ARG A 9 -8.64 6.09 9.30
C ARG A 9 -8.29 7.37 10.03
N PHE A 10 -8.45 8.52 9.38
CA PHE A 10 -8.29 9.81 10.03
C PHE A 10 -9.23 9.93 11.23
N GLN A 11 -10.51 9.58 11.06
CA GLN A 11 -11.48 9.56 12.15
C GLN A 11 -11.07 8.61 13.28
N ILE A 12 -10.57 7.40 12.96
CA ILE A 12 -10.07 6.46 13.97
C ILE A 12 -8.92 7.08 14.77
N VAL A 13 -7.96 7.72 14.10
CA VAL A 13 -6.82 8.37 14.73
C VAL A 13 -7.28 9.51 15.65
N GLN A 14 -8.20 10.36 15.18
CA GLN A 14 -8.74 11.45 15.98
C GLN A 14 -9.41 10.95 17.26
N ILE A 15 -10.35 10.00 17.12
CA ILE A 15 -11.06 9.40 18.25
C ILE A 15 -10.09 8.67 19.19
N TYR A 16 -9.04 8.04 18.65
CA TYR A 16 -8.05 7.33 19.46
C TYR A 16 -7.28 8.26 20.40
N PHE A 17 -6.87 9.43 19.91
CA PHE A 17 -6.20 10.44 20.73
C PHE A 17 -7.15 11.13 21.71
N GLU A 18 -8.40 11.41 21.31
CA GLU A 18 -9.44 11.91 22.22
C GLU A 18 -9.70 10.92 23.38
N ASN A 19 -9.56 9.62 23.13
CA ASN A 19 -9.74 8.56 24.13
C ASN A 19 -8.44 8.13 24.85
N HIS A 20 -7.47 9.03 24.95
CA HIS A 20 -6.19 8.82 25.67
C HIS A 20 -5.38 7.61 25.16
N GLY A 21 -5.50 7.26 23.88
CA GLY A 21 -4.77 6.16 23.27
C GLY A 21 -5.30 4.76 23.65
N SER A 22 -6.53 4.66 24.16
CA SER A 22 -7.13 3.36 24.47
C SER A 22 -7.95 2.82 23.30
N VAL A 23 -7.50 1.72 22.69
CA VAL A 23 -8.22 1.01 21.62
C VAL A 23 -9.65 0.67 22.03
N ARG A 24 -9.82 0.16 23.25
CA ARG A 24 -11.13 -0.27 23.77
C ARG A 24 -12.08 0.92 23.95
N ASN A 25 -11.55 2.05 24.40
CA ASN A 25 -12.31 3.29 24.55
C ASN A 25 -12.59 3.94 23.21
N THR A 26 -11.76 3.72 22.20
CA THR A 26 -11.97 4.17 20.81
C THR A 26 -13.04 3.35 20.11
N TYR A 27 -13.09 2.04 20.39
CA TYR A 27 -14.03 1.13 19.74
C TYR A 27 -15.48 1.56 19.98
N ARG A 28 -15.86 1.88 21.23
CA ARG A 28 -17.23 2.28 21.62
C ARG A 28 -17.79 3.49 20.83
N PRO A 29 -17.14 4.67 20.82
CA PRO A 29 -17.60 5.88 20.14
C PRO A 29 -17.49 5.82 18.62
N ILE A 30 -16.77 4.84 18.05
CA ILE A 30 -16.74 4.63 16.59
C ILE A 30 -18.08 4.11 16.04
N ARG A 31 -18.91 3.44 16.86
CA ARG A 31 -20.15 2.78 16.40
C ARG A 31 -21.15 3.68 15.65
N PRO A 32 -21.43 4.93 16.08
CA PRO A 32 -22.38 5.81 15.40
C PRO A 32 -21.91 6.20 13.99
N PHE A 33 -20.60 6.31 13.76
CA PHE A 33 -20.04 6.80 12.50
C PHE A 33 -20.05 5.77 11.37
N TYR A 34 -19.95 4.48 11.72
CA TYR A 34 -19.82 3.39 10.74
C TYR A 34 -21.09 2.53 10.63
N GLY A 35 -22.10 2.77 11.47
CA GLY A 35 -23.28 1.92 11.55
C GLY A 35 -22.99 0.53 12.15
N GLN A 36 -24.05 -0.26 12.34
CA GLN A 36 -23.97 -1.54 13.05
C GLN A 36 -23.04 -2.56 12.38
N HIS A 37 -23.00 -2.59 11.04
CA HIS A 37 -22.30 -3.64 10.29
C HIS A 37 -20.95 -3.22 9.71
N ASN A 38 -20.64 -1.92 9.61
CA ASN A 38 -19.36 -1.47 9.05
C ASN A 38 -18.37 -1.01 10.11
N ARG A 39 -18.67 -1.25 11.39
CA ARG A 39 -17.81 -0.86 12.51
C ARG A 39 -16.42 -1.52 12.38
N PRO A 40 -15.33 -0.74 12.39
CA PRO A 40 -13.98 -1.23 12.52
C PRO A 40 -13.84 -2.14 13.75
N SER A 41 -13.28 -3.34 13.57
CA SER A 41 -12.94 -4.19 14.70
C SER A 41 -11.77 -3.59 15.51
N GLU A 42 -11.62 -3.99 16.77
CA GLU A 42 -10.49 -3.55 17.60
C GLU A 42 -9.13 -3.87 16.96
N GLN A 43 -9.03 -5.02 16.28
CA GLN A 43 -7.83 -5.40 15.54
C GLN A 43 -7.55 -4.44 14.37
N LEU A 44 -8.60 -4.01 13.65
CA LEU A 44 -8.47 -3.06 12.56
C LEU A 44 -8.03 -1.68 13.07
N ILE A 45 -8.53 -1.25 14.23
CA ILE A 45 -8.13 -0.02 14.92
C ILE A 45 -6.65 -0.11 15.32
N ARG A 46 -6.23 -1.22 15.94
CA ARG A 46 -4.81 -1.45 16.29
C ARG A 46 -3.91 -1.36 15.06
N LEU A 47 -4.27 -2.06 13.98
CA LEU A 47 -3.46 -2.08 12.76
C LEU A 47 -3.39 -0.71 12.09
N ALA A 48 -4.48 0.06 12.13
CA ALA A 48 -4.50 1.44 11.65
C ALA A 48 -3.55 2.33 12.47
N MET A 49 -3.61 2.22 13.80
CA MET A 49 -2.74 3.00 14.70
C MET A 49 -1.27 2.59 14.62
N GLU A 50 -0.97 1.29 14.59
CA GLU A 50 0.38 0.77 14.41
C GLU A 50 1.00 1.29 13.12
N ARG A 51 0.23 1.28 12.02
CA ARG A 51 0.68 1.85 10.76
C ARG A 51 0.90 3.35 10.85
N PHE A 52 0.01 4.07 11.53
CA PHE A 52 0.17 5.50 11.73
C PHE A 52 1.44 5.82 12.55
N HIS A 53 1.71 5.09 13.63
CA HIS A 53 2.90 5.27 14.46
C HIS A 53 4.20 4.90 13.74
N THR A 54 4.19 3.85 12.90
CA THR A 54 5.41 3.36 12.23
C THR A 54 5.73 4.12 10.94
N LYS A 55 4.70 4.50 10.18
CA LYS A 55 4.86 5.06 8.82
C LYS A 55 4.31 6.48 8.68
N PHE A 56 3.66 7.03 9.70
CA PHE A 56 3.01 8.35 9.66
C PHE A 56 2.09 8.53 8.45
N THR A 57 1.43 7.45 8.03
CA THR A 57 0.56 7.44 6.86
C THR A 57 -0.79 6.84 7.18
N LEU A 58 -1.82 7.48 6.63
CA LEU A 58 -3.19 6.97 6.65
C LEU A 58 -3.47 6.11 5.42
N ASN A 59 -2.60 6.14 4.41
CA ASN A 59 -2.83 5.40 3.18
C ASN A 59 -2.62 3.90 3.39
N ASN A 60 -3.37 3.10 2.63
CA ASN A 60 -3.06 1.68 2.58
C ASN A 60 -1.76 1.51 1.79
N ASN A 61 -0.99 0.47 2.09
CA ASN A 61 -0.02 -0.01 1.11
C ASN A 61 -0.85 -0.32 -0.15
N THR A 62 -0.78 0.57 -1.14
CA THR A 62 -1.14 0.22 -2.51
C THR A 62 -0.39 -1.07 -2.80
N HIS A 63 -1.09 -2.07 -3.35
CA HIS A 63 -0.45 -3.32 -3.80
C HIS A 63 0.86 -2.93 -4.48
N LEU A 64 1.94 -3.65 -4.17
CA LEU A 64 3.23 -3.44 -4.83
C LEU A 64 2.92 -3.30 -6.32
N GLN A 65 3.05 -2.08 -6.86
CA GLN A 65 2.92 -1.92 -8.30
C GLN A 65 3.97 -2.86 -8.87
N ARG A 66 3.53 -3.76 -9.75
CA ARG A 66 4.40 -4.75 -10.39
C ARG A 66 5.67 -4.02 -10.79
N ARG A 67 6.79 -4.35 -10.14
CA ARG A 67 8.06 -3.72 -10.46
C ARG A 67 8.27 -3.96 -11.94
N ARG A 68 8.35 -2.89 -12.72
CA ARG A 68 8.71 -3.00 -14.13
C ARG A 68 10.14 -3.51 -14.10
N THR A 69 10.39 -4.68 -14.71
CA THR A 69 11.75 -5.17 -14.90
C THR A 69 12.45 -4.15 -15.80
N VAL A 70 13.25 -3.27 -15.22
CA VAL A 70 14.19 -2.43 -15.97
C VAL A 70 15.38 -3.32 -16.29
N ARG A 71 16.01 -3.14 -17.46
CA ARG A 71 17.24 -3.84 -17.82
C ARG A 71 18.26 -3.62 -16.70
N THR A 72 18.59 -4.67 -15.97
CA THR A 72 19.66 -4.66 -14.98
C THR A 72 21.01 -4.55 -15.70
N GLU A 73 22.05 -4.10 -15.00
CA GLU A 73 23.40 -3.97 -15.56
C GLU A 73 23.88 -5.28 -16.21
N GLU A 74 23.51 -6.44 -15.66
CA GLU A 74 23.77 -7.76 -16.24
C GLU A 74 23.08 -7.98 -17.59
N VAL A 75 21.82 -7.53 -17.74
CA VAL A 75 21.07 -7.63 -19.00
C VAL A 75 21.61 -6.63 -20.02
N ILE A 76 22.08 -5.46 -19.58
CA ILE A 76 22.73 -4.47 -20.44
C ILE A 76 24.07 -5.03 -20.95
N ALA A 77 24.92 -5.54 -20.07
CA ALA A 77 26.21 -6.12 -20.44
C ALA A 77 26.05 -7.36 -21.35
N ALA A 78 25.05 -8.20 -21.08
CA ALA A 78 24.73 -9.33 -21.94
C ALA A 78 24.21 -8.88 -23.32
N GLU A 79 23.40 -7.81 -23.39
CA GLU A 79 22.97 -7.25 -24.67
C GLU A 79 24.14 -6.62 -25.44
N GLU A 80 25.04 -5.89 -24.78
CA GLU A 80 26.25 -5.33 -25.39
C GLU A 80 27.11 -6.44 -25.99
N HIS A 81 27.32 -7.54 -25.27
CA HIS A 81 28.03 -8.71 -25.77
C HIS A 81 27.34 -9.36 -26.98
N ASN A 82 26.01 -9.50 -26.94
CA ASN A 82 25.25 -10.08 -28.07
C ASN A 82 25.27 -9.18 -29.33
N VAL A 83 25.28 -7.86 -29.16
CA VAL A 83 25.39 -6.89 -30.27
C VAL A 83 26.79 -6.92 -30.87
N GLU A 84 27.82 -7.09 -30.04
CA GLU A 84 29.21 -7.19 -30.50
C GLU A 84 29.49 -8.51 -31.23
N GLU A 85 28.86 -9.61 -30.80
CA GLU A 85 28.98 -10.91 -31.47
C GLU A 85 28.16 -11.02 -32.78
N ASP A 86 27.04 -10.32 -32.90
CA ASP A 86 26.17 -10.40 -34.08
C ASP A 86 25.51 -9.05 -34.43
N LEU A 87 26.25 -8.23 -35.19
CA LEU A 87 25.86 -6.88 -35.65
C LEU A 87 24.54 -6.84 -36.46
N ASN A 88 24.00 -7.98 -36.88
CA ASN A 88 22.76 -8.08 -37.65
C ASN A 88 21.51 -8.41 -36.82
N GLN A 89 21.58 -8.40 -35.48
CA GLN A 89 20.41 -8.58 -34.62
C GLN A 89 19.47 -7.35 -34.64
N SER A 90 18.68 -7.23 -35.71
CA SER A 90 17.58 -6.27 -35.80
C SER A 90 16.32 -6.84 -35.16
N ILE A 91 15.77 -6.14 -34.17
CA ILE A 91 14.46 -6.45 -33.58
C ILE A 91 13.38 -6.17 -34.64
N ARG A 92 12.75 -7.21 -35.18
CA ARG A 92 11.67 -7.04 -36.15
C ARG A 92 10.49 -6.30 -35.51
N HIS A 93 10.14 -5.15 -36.09
CA HIS A 93 8.93 -4.43 -35.72
C HIS A 93 7.71 -5.31 -35.98
N ARG A 94 6.92 -5.56 -34.93
CA ARG A 94 5.60 -6.19 -35.07
C ARG A 94 4.65 -5.11 -35.60
N ALA A 95 4.20 -5.25 -36.84
CA ALA A 95 3.09 -4.46 -37.36
C ALA A 95 1.82 -4.83 -36.58
N HIS A 96 1.10 -3.81 -36.10
CA HIS A 96 -0.17 -3.93 -35.40
C HIS A 96 -1.33 -3.68 -36.37
#